data_AF-B6ITV4-F1
#
_entry.id   AF-B6ITV4-F1
#
_cell.length_a   1.000
_cell.length_b   1.000
_cell.length_c   1.000
_cell.angle_alpha   90.00
_cell.angle_beta   90.00
_cell.angle_gamma   90.00
#
_symmetry.space_group_name_H-M   'P 1'
#
loop_
_entity.id
_entity.type
_entity.pdbx_description
1 polymer ?
#
loop_
_entity_poly.entity_id
_entity_poly.type
_entity_poly.pdbx_seq_one_letter_code
_entity_poly.pdbx_strand_id
1 'polypeptide(L)'
;MSMTFRIAIAVVVVYCIGLLFTFERPPVDVTQTGYRGLAQQQVKNPRTEAEKVAANKVPAPIEAVDSTGPLAGEIYKNVTVLGDLPDAQFLRLMSAITEWVSPEQGCAYCHVEGEDLAADTLYTKVVSRRMIEMTRHINTKWESHVAQTGVTCYTCHRGQPVPAGIWFTDPGRKHTPGMAGYTAGQNEAAPAVGYAALPVDPFTTFFQGGEKNSIRVISTAALPTDNKADIKQTEATYALMFHLSESMGVNCTFCHNSRSFAQWDQSPPQRATAWYGIRLVRDLNDAYLNPLQSTFPKNRLGPLGDAPKVNCTTCHQGVNKPLYGNASLLAAHPELDREAGVVPAKAPAPQPAPAEQTPPQQ
;
A
#
# COMPACT_ATOMS: atom_id res chain seq x y z
N MET A 1 39.17 -37.18 -21.05
CA MET A 1 37.87 -36.49 -20.90
C MET A 1 37.82 -35.32 -21.87
N SER A 2 36.89 -35.30 -22.82
CA SER A 2 36.85 -34.25 -23.85
C SER A 2 36.54 -32.88 -23.23
N MET A 3 36.95 -31.80 -23.91
CA MET A 3 36.63 -30.43 -23.50
C MET A 3 35.12 -30.21 -23.37
N THR A 4 34.32 -30.82 -24.25
CA THR A 4 32.85 -30.81 -24.20
C THR A 4 32.28 -31.45 -22.94
N PHE A 5 32.87 -32.57 -22.47
CA PHE A 5 32.43 -33.22 -21.25
C PHE A 5 32.79 -32.42 -19.98
N ARG A 6 33.94 -31.75 -19.98
CA ARG A 6 34.34 -30.83 -18.89
C ARG A 6 33.42 -29.62 -18.79
N ILE A 7 33.03 -29.04 -19.93
CA ILE A 7 32.07 -27.93 -20.00
C ILE A 7 30.68 -28.39 -19.53
N ALA A 8 30.22 -29.56 -19.95
CA ALA A 8 28.94 -30.11 -19.52
C ALA A 8 28.87 -30.32 -17.99
N ILE A 9 29.95 -30.85 -17.38
CA ILE A 9 30.02 -30.99 -15.92
C ILE A 9 29.99 -29.61 -15.24
N ALA A 10 30.76 -28.64 -15.73
CA ALA A 10 30.79 -27.30 -15.13
C ALA A 10 29.40 -26.63 -15.17
N VAL A 11 28.67 -26.76 -16.28
CA VAL A 11 27.30 -26.23 -16.41
C VAL A 11 26.34 -26.93 -15.44
N VAL A 12 26.40 -28.26 -15.32
CA VAL A 12 25.57 -29.02 -14.38
C VAL A 12 25.87 -28.61 -12.94
N VAL A 13 27.15 -28.47 -12.56
CA VAL A 13 27.55 -28.06 -11.21
C VAL A 13 27.05 -26.64 -10.90
N VAL A 14 27.20 -25.69 -11.82
CA VAL A 14 26.69 -24.32 -11.63
C VAL A 14 25.16 -24.30 -11.52
N TYR A 15 24.46 -25.08 -12.34
CA TYR A 15 23.01 -25.21 -12.27
C TYR A 15 22.53 -25.82 -10.94
N CYS A 16 23.16 -26.92 -10.49
CA CYS A 16 22.87 -27.54 -9.20
C CYS A 16 23.17 -26.59 -8.02
N ILE A 17 24.26 -25.84 -8.07
CA ILE A 17 24.58 -24.81 -7.07
C ILE A 17 23.50 -23.71 -7.09
N GLY A 18 23.07 -23.26 -8.26
CA GLY A 18 21.97 -22.30 -8.40
C GLY A 18 20.67 -22.81 -7.78
N LEU A 19 20.32 -24.08 -7.98
CA LEU A 19 19.15 -24.70 -7.36
C LEU A 19 19.24 -24.74 -5.84
N LEU A 20 20.42 -25.00 -5.26
CA LEU A 20 20.60 -24.99 -3.81
C LEU A 20 20.28 -23.62 -3.17
N PHE A 21 20.41 -22.52 -3.92
CA PHE A 21 20.04 -21.17 -3.47
C PHE A 21 18.56 -20.83 -3.68
N THR A 22 17.77 -21.71 -4.31
CA THR A 22 16.31 -21.54 -4.43
C THR A 22 15.52 -22.13 -3.27
N PHE A 23 16.17 -22.91 -2.40
CA PHE A 23 15.56 -23.47 -1.20
C PHE A 23 15.84 -22.59 0.02
N GLU A 24 14.82 -22.40 0.84
CA GLU A 24 15.00 -21.84 2.17
C GLU A 24 15.42 -22.92 3.16
N ARG A 25 16.23 -22.55 4.15
CA ARG A 25 16.75 -23.49 5.16
C ARG A 25 16.02 -23.37 6.51
N PRO A 26 15.81 -24.47 7.24
CA PRO A 26 15.40 -24.39 8.65
C PRO A 26 16.43 -23.65 9.53
N PRO A 27 16.02 -23.08 10.68
CA PRO A 27 14.64 -22.99 11.16
C PRO A 27 13.84 -21.90 10.43
N VAL A 28 12.51 -22.05 10.48
CA VAL A 28 11.50 -21.04 10.12
C VAL A 28 10.70 -20.68 11.36
N ASP A 29 10.17 -19.46 11.39
CA ASP A 29 9.31 -18.99 12.46
C ASP A 29 7.85 -19.32 12.10
N VAL A 30 7.17 -20.03 13.01
CA VAL A 30 5.77 -20.42 12.83
C VAL A 30 4.93 -19.77 13.91
N THR A 31 3.92 -19.00 13.50
CA THR A 31 2.95 -18.39 14.42
C THR A 31 1.58 -18.99 14.17
N GLN A 32 1.04 -19.72 15.15
CA GLN A 32 -0.33 -20.23 15.10
C GLN A 32 -1.34 -19.08 15.24
N THR A 33 -2.28 -18.97 14.32
CA THR A 33 -3.29 -17.89 14.27
C THR A 33 -4.73 -18.40 14.39
N GLY A 34 -4.95 -19.72 14.44
CA GLY A 34 -6.27 -20.32 14.65
C GLY A 34 -6.26 -21.48 15.64
N TYR A 35 -7.36 -22.22 15.73
CA TYR A 35 -7.48 -23.35 16.66
C TYR A 35 -6.50 -24.48 16.31
N ARG A 36 -5.98 -25.15 17.33
CA ARG A 36 -5.01 -26.24 17.18
C ARG A 36 -5.53 -27.35 16.24
N GLY A 37 -4.66 -27.86 15.38
CA GLY A 37 -5.00 -28.90 14.40
C GLY A 37 -5.67 -28.41 13.11
N LEU A 38 -5.98 -27.11 12.98
CA LEU A 38 -6.54 -26.53 11.75
C LEU A 38 -5.48 -26.01 10.77
N ALA A 39 -4.19 -26.08 11.14
CA ALA A 39 -3.06 -25.57 10.35
C ALA A 39 -3.21 -24.08 9.93
N GLN A 40 -4.00 -23.29 10.66
CA GLN A 40 -4.07 -21.84 10.51
C GLN A 40 -2.87 -21.22 11.21
N GLN A 41 -1.84 -20.93 10.42
CA GLN A 41 -0.55 -20.43 10.91
C GLN A 41 0.14 -19.60 9.84
N GLN A 42 0.94 -18.62 10.27
CA GLN A 42 1.89 -17.92 9.41
C GLN A 42 3.25 -18.60 9.52
N VAL A 43 3.94 -18.75 8.40
CA VAL A 43 5.31 -19.29 8.34
C VAL A 43 6.18 -18.21 7.73
N LYS A 44 7.25 -17.84 8.43
CA LYS A 44 8.18 -16.81 8.01
C LYS A 44 9.61 -17.32 8.06
N ASN A 45 10.42 -16.87 7.12
CA ASN A 45 11.85 -17.09 7.16
C ASN A 45 12.52 -15.93 7.91
N PRO A 46 13.19 -16.18 9.04
CA PRO A 46 13.75 -15.10 9.86
C PRO A 46 14.78 -14.23 9.13
N ARG A 47 15.47 -14.78 8.11
CA ARG A 47 16.50 -14.06 7.36
C ARG A 47 15.89 -13.05 6.39
N THR A 48 14.93 -13.50 5.59
CA THR A 48 14.19 -12.61 4.67
C THR A 48 13.33 -11.61 5.44
N GLU A 49 12.81 -12.02 6.61
CA GLU A 49 12.05 -11.11 7.49
C GLU A 49 12.95 -9.99 8.04
N ALA A 50 14.19 -10.30 8.43
CA ALA A 50 15.15 -9.29 8.87
C ALA A 50 15.47 -8.27 7.77
N GLU A 51 15.60 -8.72 6.51
CA GLU A 51 15.78 -7.84 5.34
C GLU A 51 14.55 -6.95 5.12
N LYS A 52 13.34 -7.51 5.21
CA LYS A 52 12.09 -6.73 5.13
C LYS A 52 12.00 -5.69 6.24
N VAL A 53 12.35 -6.03 7.48
CA VAL A 53 12.41 -5.07 8.61
C VAL A 53 13.40 -3.95 8.32
N ALA A 54 14.58 -4.28 7.80
CA ALA A 54 15.59 -3.29 7.45
C ALA A 54 15.12 -2.35 6.32
N ALA A 55 14.44 -2.87 5.30
CA ALA A 55 13.87 -2.10 4.19
C ALA A 55 12.65 -1.25 4.58
N ASN A 56 12.00 -1.56 5.71
CA ASN A 56 10.81 -0.85 6.22
C ASN A 56 11.13 0.05 7.42
N LYS A 57 12.40 0.47 7.57
CA LYS A 57 12.77 1.48 8.56
C LYS A 57 12.12 2.82 8.24
N VAL A 58 11.67 3.47 9.30
CA VAL A 58 11.02 4.78 9.23
C VAL A 58 12.07 5.87 9.44
N PRO A 59 12.06 6.96 8.65
CA PRO A 59 12.94 8.10 8.87
C PRO A 59 12.68 8.73 10.24
N ALA A 60 13.69 9.39 10.79
CA ALA A 60 13.53 10.12 12.04
C ALA A 60 12.50 11.24 11.83
N PRO A 61 11.56 11.46 12.76
CA PRO A 61 10.60 12.55 12.64
C PRO A 61 11.34 13.89 12.71
N ILE A 62 10.91 14.84 11.89
CA ILE A 62 11.36 16.23 12.02
C ILE A 62 10.88 16.78 13.36
N GLU A 63 11.74 17.54 14.06
CA GLU A 63 11.40 18.11 15.37
C GLU A 63 10.09 18.90 15.31
N ALA A 64 9.27 18.75 16.35
CA ALA A 64 8.02 19.49 16.46
C ALA A 64 8.33 20.99 16.64
N VAL A 65 7.46 21.82 16.06
CA VAL A 65 7.53 23.27 16.16
C VAL A 65 6.29 23.81 16.86
N ASP A 66 6.43 24.97 17.48
CA ASP A 66 5.32 25.62 18.17
C ASP A 66 4.12 25.85 17.25
N SER A 67 2.93 25.71 17.81
CA SER A 67 1.65 25.88 17.12
C SER A 67 1.12 27.32 17.19
N THR A 68 2.02 28.31 17.26
CA THR A 68 1.65 29.72 17.45
C THR A 68 2.00 30.55 16.21
N GLY A 69 1.38 31.72 16.08
CA GLY A 69 1.59 32.63 14.96
C GLY A 69 0.43 32.68 13.96
N PRO A 70 0.56 33.50 12.91
CA PRO A 70 -0.47 33.66 11.89
C PRO A 70 -0.67 32.39 11.06
N LEU A 71 -1.86 32.22 10.51
CA LEU A 71 -2.22 31.06 9.71
C LEU A 71 -1.67 31.18 8.29
N ALA A 72 -1.27 30.05 7.71
CA ALA A 72 -0.71 29.97 6.36
C ALA A 72 -1.66 30.56 5.30
N GLY A 73 -2.97 30.38 5.46
CA GLY A 73 -3.98 30.97 4.56
C GLY A 73 -4.09 32.49 4.66
N GLU A 74 -3.59 33.11 5.73
CA GLU A 74 -3.61 34.57 5.92
C GLU A 74 -2.36 35.24 5.35
N ILE A 75 -1.22 34.53 5.35
CA ILE A 75 0.10 35.09 4.99
C ILE A 75 0.62 34.62 3.62
N TYR A 76 0.21 33.44 3.16
CA TYR A 76 0.64 32.89 1.87
C TYR A 76 -0.46 32.97 0.82
N LYS A 77 -0.05 33.13 -0.44
CA LYS A 77 -0.96 33.08 -1.58
C LYS A 77 -1.19 31.63 -2.02
N ASN A 78 -2.40 31.34 -2.52
CA ASN A 78 -2.76 30.04 -3.12
C ASN A 78 -2.59 28.81 -2.19
N VAL A 79 -2.81 28.99 -0.88
CA VAL A 79 -2.89 27.86 0.07
C VAL A 79 -4.34 27.44 0.22
N THR A 80 -4.72 26.34 -0.43
CA THR A 80 -6.13 25.89 -0.52
C THR A 80 -6.48 24.76 0.44
N VAL A 81 -5.51 23.95 0.88
CA VAL A 81 -5.74 22.76 1.73
C VAL A 81 -5.20 22.96 3.15
N LEU A 82 -4.02 23.59 3.25
CA LEU A 82 -3.25 23.73 4.48
C LEU A 82 -3.36 25.14 5.09
N GLY A 83 -4.41 25.89 4.75
CA GLY A 83 -4.55 27.30 5.14
C GLY A 83 -4.73 27.50 6.64
N ASP A 84 -5.11 26.44 7.35
CA ASP A 84 -5.37 26.39 8.78
C ASP A 84 -4.13 26.05 9.63
N LEU A 85 -2.97 25.89 9.01
CA LEU A 85 -1.71 25.66 9.72
C LEU A 85 -1.06 26.97 10.16
N PRO A 86 -0.55 27.08 11.40
CA PRO A 86 0.41 28.12 11.75
C PRO A 86 1.64 28.04 10.84
N ASP A 87 2.25 29.18 10.56
CA ASP A 87 3.39 29.31 9.63
C ASP A 87 4.50 28.28 9.86
N ALA A 88 4.98 28.14 11.10
CA ALA A 88 6.05 27.21 11.44
C ALA A 88 5.66 25.75 11.12
N GLN A 89 4.42 25.36 11.42
CA GLN A 89 3.92 24.01 11.13
C GLN A 89 3.75 23.77 9.63
N PHE A 90 3.31 24.79 8.88
CA PHE A 90 3.24 24.74 7.43
C PHE A 90 4.62 24.46 6.83
N LEU A 91 5.64 25.23 7.23
CA LEU A 91 7.02 25.05 6.76
C LEU A 91 7.60 23.69 7.16
N ARG A 92 7.34 23.25 8.41
CA ARG A 92 7.73 21.91 8.87
C ARG A 92 7.12 20.80 8.00
N LEU A 93 5.83 20.91 7.66
CA LEU A 93 5.17 19.93 6.80
C LEU A 93 5.76 19.94 5.39
N MET A 94 6.12 21.10 4.83
CA MET A 94 6.81 21.16 3.53
C MET A 94 8.16 20.44 3.54
N SER A 95 8.94 20.59 4.60
CA SER A 95 10.20 19.85 4.79
C SER A 95 9.96 18.34 4.89
N ALA A 96 8.94 17.92 5.64
CA ALA A 96 8.59 16.50 5.76
C ALA A 96 8.15 15.89 4.43
N ILE A 97 7.29 16.58 3.68
CA ILE A 97 6.86 16.15 2.34
C ILE A 97 8.08 16.02 1.41
N THR A 98 9.02 16.96 1.49
CA THR A 98 10.25 16.93 0.67
C THR A 98 11.07 15.67 0.98
N GLU A 99 11.32 15.38 2.25
CA GLU A 99 12.05 14.16 2.66
C GLU A 99 11.31 12.88 2.25
N TRP A 100 9.99 12.88 2.35
CA TRP A 100 9.19 11.68 2.10
C TRP A 100 8.96 11.36 0.62
N VAL A 101 8.99 12.37 -0.24
CA VAL A 101 8.60 12.25 -1.67
C VAL A 101 9.78 12.48 -2.61
N SER A 102 10.55 13.54 -2.41
CA SER A 102 11.56 13.98 -3.38
C SER A 102 12.82 14.52 -2.70
N PRO A 103 13.48 13.75 -1.81
CA PRO A 103 14.64 14.21 -1.06
C PRO A 103 15.81 14.58 -1.96
N GLU A 104 15.94 13.93 -3.13
CA GLU A 104 17.01 14.22 -4.09
C GLU A 104 16.78 15.51 -4.87
N GLN A 105 15.52 15.81 -5.23
CA GLN A 105 15.16 16.99 -6.02
C GLN A 105 14.83 18.22 -5.15
N GLY A 106 14.58 18.01 -3.86
CA GLY A 106 14.23 19.06 -2.91
C GLY A 106 12.92 19.78 -3.25
N CYS A 107 12.82 21.04 -2.81
CA CYS A 107 11.67 21.91 -3.04
C CYS A 107 11.35 22.09 -4.54
N ALA A 108 12.39 22.06 -5.37
CA ALA A 108 12.31 22.27 -6.82
C ALA A 108 11.54 21.17 -7.56
N TYR A 109 11.22 20.05 -6.89
CA TYR A 109 10.37 19.02 -7.48
C TYR A 109 8.92 19.50 -7.69
N CYS A 110 8.40 20.30 -6.76
CA CYS A 110 7.03 20.82 -6.78
C CYS A 110 6.96 22.32 -7.09
N HIS A 111 8.05 23.06 -6.94
CA HIS A 111 8.11 24.50 -7.19
C HIS A 111 9.17 24.82 -8.23
N VAL A 112 8.97 25.88 -9.01
CA VAL A 112 9.98 26.38 -9.95
C VAL A 112 10.91 27.32 -9.19
N GLU A 113 12.22 27.09 -9.30
CA GLU A 113 13.21 27.98 -8.70
C GLU A 113 13.15 29.38 -9.33
N GLY A 114 13.13 30.42 -8.48
CA GLY A 114 13.03 31.81 -8.92
C GLY A 114 11.62 32.28 -9.33
N GLU A 115 10.61 31.40 -9.29
CA GLU A 115 9.20 31.77 -9.46
C GLU A 115 8.51 32.02 -8.10
N ASP A 116 7.37 32.71 -8.11
CA ASP A 116 6.50 32.80 -6.92
C ASP A 116 6.07 31.38 -6.50
N LEU A 117 6.34 30.99 -5.25
CA LEU A 117 6.00 29.67 -4.71
C LEU A 117 4.49 29.39 -4.77
N ALA A 118 3.65 30.43 -4.88
CA ALA A 118 2.21 30.31 -5.07
C ALA A 118 1.81 29.82 -6.48
N ALA A 119 2.69 29.91 -7.48
CA ALA A 119 2.42 29.46 -8.85
C ALA A 119 2.19 27.95 -8.95
N ASP A 120 1.24 27.53 -9.79
CA ASP A 120 0.88 26.12 -10.04
C ASP A 120 1.40 25.62 -11.40
N THR A 121 2.54 26.17 -11.83
CA THR A 121 3.17 25.91 -13.14
C THR A 121 3.54 24.43 -13.32
N LEU A 122 4.02 23.75 -12.27
CA LEU A 122 4.40 22.35 -12.33
C LEU A 122 3.22 21.42 -11.98
N TYR A 123 3.01 20.40 -12.80
CA TYR A 123 1.99 19.37 -12.57
C TYR A 123 2.16 18.69 -11.21
N THR A 124 3.40 18.56 -10.74
CA THR A 124 3.75 17.95 -9.45
C THR A 124 3.11 18.71 -8.29
N LYS A 125 2.99 20.03 -8.34
CA LYS A 125 2.29 20.80 -7.29
C LYS A 125 0.79 20.52 -7.25
N VAL A 126 0.17 20.46 -8.44
CA VAL A 126 -1.26 20.14 -8.57
C VAL A 126 -1.54 18.74 -8.03
N VAL A 127 -0.69 17.76 -8.35
CA VAL A 127 -0.77 16.39 -7.83
C VAL A 127 -0.52 16.38 -6.32
N SER A 128 0.52 17.06 -5.81
CA SER A 128 0.84 17.12 -4.38
C SER A 128 -0.31 17.68 -3.55
N ARG A 129 -1.00 18.73 -4.03
CA ARG A 129 -2.21 19.26 -3.40
C ARG A 129 -3.29 18.18 -3.25
N ARG A 130 -3.54 17.42 -4.31
CA ARG A 130 -4.52 16.33 -4.30
C ARG A 130 -4.10 15.17 -3.39
N MET A 131 -2.79 14.88 -3.28
CA MET A 131 -2.27 13.86 -2.37
C MET A 131 -2.39 14.25 -0.89
N ILE A 132 -2.29 15.53 -0.55
CA ILE A 132 -2.53 16.01 0.83
C ILE A 132 -3.99 15.78 1.22
N GLU A 133 -4.93 16.13 0.33
CA GLU A 133 -6.36 15.86 0.53
C GLU A 133 -6.62 14.36 0.67
N MET A 134 -6.00 13.54 -0.18
CA MET A 134 -6.10 12.08 -0.13
C MET A 134 -5.58 11.53 1.21
N THR A 135 -4.44 12.03 1.68
CA THR A 135 -3.83 11.59 2.95
C THR A 135 -4.75 11.89 4.13
N ARG A 136 -5.26 13.13 4.22
CA ARG A 136 -6.22 13.53 5.26
C ARG A 136 -7.51 12.70 5.20
N HIS A 137 -8.00 12.42 3.99
CA HIS A 137 -9.19 11.58 3.80
C HIS A 137 -8.96 10.14 4.28
N ILE A 138 -7.81 9.54 3.98
CA ILE A 138 -7.46 8.20 4.49
C ILE A 138 -7.47 8.19 6.02
N ASN A 139 -6.78 9.14 6.64
CA ASN A 139 -6.61 9.17 8.09
C ASN A 139 -7.94 9.41 8.82
N THR A 140 -8.81 10.27 8.28
CA THR A 140 -10.06 10.67 8.95
C THR A 140 -11.29 9.83 8.60
N LYS A 141 -11.34 9.21 7.41
CA LYS A 141 -12.52 8.46 6.95
C LYS A 141 -12.32 6.95 6.92
N TRP A 142 -11.08 6.48 6.97
CA TRP A 142 -10.76 5.08 6.82
C TRP A 142 -10.09 4.48 8.07
N GLU A 143 -10.38 5.00 9.26
CA GLU A 143 -9.95 4.41 10.54
C GLU A 143 -10.35 2.93 10.67
N SER A 144 -11.45 2.50 10.03
CA SER A 144 -11.87 1.09 9.94
C SER A 144 -10.83 0.18 9.26
N HIS A 145 -9.90 0.76 8.51
CA HIS A 145 -8.77 0.07 7.89
C HIS A 145 -7.42 0.49 8.51
N VAL A 146 -7.10 1.79 8.55
CA VAL A 146 -5.78 2.28 8.98
C VAL A 146 -5.65 2.47 10.49
N ALA A 147 -6.75 2.40 11.23
CA ALA A 147 -6.82 2.69 12.66
C ALA A 147 -6.10 4.00 13.01
N GLN A 148 -5.56 4.08 14.23
CA GLN A 148 -4.75 5.22 14.69
C GLN A 148 -3.31 5.22 14.15
N THR A 149 -2.95 4.22 13.32
CA THR A 149 -1.63 4.21 12.67
C THR A 149 -1.60 5.22 11.52
N GLY A 150 -2.69 5.29 10.73
CA GLY A 150 -2.81 6.19 9.60
C GLY A 150 -1.73 6.02 8.53
N VAL A 151 -1.64 7.01 7.65
CA VAL A 151 -0.69 7.08 6.55
C VAL A 151 -0.06 8.46 6.44
N THR A 152 1.13 8.50 5.85
CA THR A 152 1.83 9.72 5.42
C THR A 152 2.30 9.57 3.98
N CYS A 153 2.91 10.60 3.41
CA CYS A 153 3.49 10.53 2.07
C CYS A 153 4.52 9.39 1.98
N TYR A 154 5.30 9.17 3.04
CA TYR A 154 6.33 8.14 3.08
C TYR A 154 5.77 6.72 2.98
N THR A 155 4.53 6.49 3.44
CA THR A 155 3.88 5.17 3.39
C THR A 155 3.94 4.58 1.98
N CYS A 156 3.67 5.42 0.96
CA CYS A 156 3.71 5.05 -0.46
C CYS A 156 5.05 5.41 -1.11
N HIS A 157 5.51 6.66 -0.94
CA HIS A 157 6.60 7.21 -1.74
C HIS A 157 7.98 6.70 -1.34
N ARG A 158 8.22 6.40 -0.05
CA ARG A 158 9.51 5.88 0.44
C ARG A 158 10.72 6.70 -0.05
N GLY A 159 10.59 8.03 -0.09
CA GLY A 159 11.64 8.93 -0.58
C GLY A 159 11.80 8.94 -2.11
N GLN A 160 10.83 8.42 -2.86
CA GLN A 160 10.84 8.39 -4.32
C GLN A 160 9.62 9.11 -4.89
N PRO A 161 9.79 9.98 -5.91
CA PRO A 161 8.66 10.75 -6.41
C PRO A 161 7.59 9.90 -7.10
N VAL A 162 7.95 8.70 -7.54
CA VAL A 162 7.02 7.69 -8.05
C VAL A 162 7.03 6.48 -7.10
N PRO A 163 5.91 6.15 -6.45
CA PRO A 163 5.83 4.97 -5.60
C PRO A 163 6.11 3.68 -6.39
N ALA A 164 6.88 2.75 -5.81
CA ALA A 164 7.28 1.52 -6.50
C ALA A 164 6.10 0.56 -6.77
N GLY A 165 5.05 0.61 -5.95
CA GLY A 165 3.91 -0.32 -5.99
C GLY A 165 2.67 0.21 -6.69
N ILE A 166 2.79 1.10 -7.68
CA ILE A 166 1.65 1.57 -8.48
C ILE A 166 1.24 0.54 -9.54
N TRP A 167 0.06 0.70 -10.13
CA TRP A 167 -0.38 -0.12 -11.26
C TRP A 167 -1.07 0.69 -12.36
N PHE A 168 -1.12 0.07 -13.55
CA PHE A 168 -1.84 0.52 -14.74
C PHE A 168 -2.61 -0.67 -15.31
N THR A 169 -3.60 -0.40 -16.15
CA THR A 169 -4.34 -1.45 -16.88
C THR A 169 -3.36 -2.23 -17.75
N ASP A 170 -3.29 -3.54 -17.56
CA ASP A 170 -2.39 -4.39 -18.35
C ASP A 170 -3.09 -4.82 -19.64
N PRO A 171 -2.59 -4.42 -20.83
CA PRO A 171 -3.15 -4.89 -22.10
C PRO A 171 -2.85 -6.38 -22.36
N GLY A 172 -2.06 -7.04 -21.51
CA GLY A 172 -1.54 -8.38 -21.69
C GLY A 172 -0.38 -8.43 -22.68
N ARG A 173 0.24 -9.61 -22.80
CA ARG A 173 1.31 -9.80 -23.79
C ARG A 173 0.84 -9.54 -25.22
N LYS A 174 1.73 -8.97 -26.03
CA LYS A 174 1.52 -8.90 -27.48
C LYS A 174 1.46 -10.31 -28.05
N HIS A 175 0.35 -10.63 -28.71
CA HIS A 175 0.16 -11.88 -29.45
C HIS A 175 -0.17 -11.60 -30.92
N THR A 176 0.15 -12.54 -31.79
CA THR A 176 -0.28 -12.51 -33.19
C THR A 176 -1.81 -12.40 -33.26
N PRO A 177 -2.39 -11.58 -34.14
CA PRO A 177 -3.84 -11.52 -34.33
C PRO A 177 -4.44 -12.91 -34.64
N GLY A 178 -5.58 -13.23 -34.03
CA GLY A 178 -6.27 -14.52 -34.18
C GLY A 178 -6.28 -15.35 -32.90
N MET A 179 -6.81 -16.58 -32.99
CA MET A 179 -6.94 -17.47 -31.82
C MET A 179 -5.61 -18.06 -31.35
N ALA A 180 -4.61 -18.13 -32.24
CA ALA A 180 -3.29 -18.65 -31.91
C ALA A 180 -2.56 -17.68 -30.98
N GLY A 181 -2.43 -18.04 -29.70
CA GLY A 181 -1.73 -17.25 -28.69
C GLY A 181 -2.60 -16.27 -27.90
N TYR A 182 -3.91 -16.21 -28.17
CA TYR A 182 -4.86 -15.47 -27.34
C TYR A 182 -4.93 -16.09 -25.95
N THR A 183 -4.51 -15.32 -24.95
CA THR A 183 -4.44 -15.77 -23.55
C THR A 183 -5.70 -15.46 -22.76
N ALA A 184 -6.59 -14.63 -23.30
CA ALA A 184 -7.70 -14.04 -22.55
C ALA A 184 -7.26 -13.33 -21.25
N GLY A 185 -6.03 -12.79 -21.22
CA GLY A 185 -5.50 -12.09 -20.05
C GLY A 185 -5.03 -13.00 -18.90
N GLN A 186 -4.76 -14.29 -19.14
CA GLN A 186 -4.24 -15.24 -18.14
C GLN A 186 -3.13 -16.15 -18.73
N ASN A 187 -2.76 -17.26 -18.08
CA ASN A 187 -1.79 -18.24 -18.61
C ASN A 187 -0.38 -17.68 -18.89
N GLU A 188 0.06 -16.73 -18.10
CA GLU A 188 1.43 -16.19 -18.11
C GLU A 188 1.90 -15.88 -16.69
N ALA A 189 3.21 -15.92 -16.47
CA ALA A 189 3.78 -15.67 -15.15
C ALA A 189 3.72 -14.17 -14.85
N ALA A 190 2.80 -13.76 -13.98
CA ALA A 190 2.61 -12.36 -13.60
C ALA A 190 2.91 -12.13 -12.11
N PRO A 191 3.83 -11.19 -11.77
CA PRO A 191 4.11 -10.83 -10.38
C PRO A 191 2.87 -10.38 -9.59
N ALA A 192 1.93 -9.71 -10.27
CA ALA A 192 0.68 -9.22 -9.69
C ALA A 192 -0.15 -10.31 -8.98
N VAL A 193 0.01 -11.57 -9.40
CA VAL A 193 -0.75 -12.73 -8.93
C VAL A 193 0.17 -13.86 -8.44
N GLY A 194 1.36 -13.51 -7.92
CA GLY A 194 2.28 -14.48 -7.34
C GLY A 194 2.84 -15.49 -8.35
N TYR A 195 3.01 -15.06 -9.62
CA TYR A 195 3.49 -15.90 -10.73
C TYR A 195 2.60 -17.11 -11.07
N ALA A 196 1.36 -17.15 -10.58
CA ALA A 196 0.37 -18.13 -10.99
C ALA A 196 -0.10 -17.86 -12.43
N ALA A 197 -0.69 -18.87 -13.08
CA ALA A 197 -1.28 -18.79 -14.43
C ALA A 197 -2.68 -18.15 -14.44
N LEU A 198 -3.02 -17.37 -13.41
CA LEU A 198 -4.32 -16.72 -13.21
C LEU A 198 -4.44 -15.43 -14.06
N PRO A 199 -5.63 -14.80 -14.13
CA PRO A 199 -5.78 -13.49 -14.76
C PRO A 199 -4.76 -12.46 -14.24
N VAL A 200 -3.98 -11.88 -15.14
CA VAL A 200 -2.80 -11.07 -14.78
C VAL A 200 -3.14 -9.69 -14.23
N ASP A 201 -4.33 -9.19 -14.57
CA ASP A 201 -4.85 -7.90 -14.10
C ASP A 201 -6.17 -8.09 -13.31
N PRO A 202 -6.08 -8.44 -12.02
CA PRO A 202 -7.24 -8.43 -11.15
C PRO A 202 -7.67 -7.01 -10.75
N PHE A 203 -6.83 -5.99 -10.98
CA PHE A 203 -7.02 -4.64 -10.45
C PHE A 203 -8.06 -3.87 -11.24
N THR A 204 -8.01 -3.95 -12.58
CA THR A 204 -8.98 -3.30 -13.47
C THR A 204 -10.41 -3.71 -13.14
N THR A 205 -10.59 -4.96 -12.71
CA THR A 205 -11.90 -5.52 -12.32
C THR A 205 -12.30 -5.11 -10.91
N PHE A 206 -11.38 -5.17 -9.93
CA PHE A 206 -11.77 -5.12 -8.51
C PHE A 206 -11.34 -3.87 -7.74
N PHE A 207 -10.46 -3.02 -8.26
CA PHE A 207 -9.92 -1.83 -7.58
C PHE A 207 -10.39 -0.50 -8.16
N GLN A 208 -11.41 -0.51 -9.02
CA GLN A 208 -12.03 0.69 -9.59
C GLN A 208 -13.49 0.42 -9.99
N GLY A 209 -14.23 1.48 -10.29
CA GLY A 209 -15.60 1.39 -10.80
C GLY A 209 -16.64 0.98 -9.75
N GLY A 210 -16.35 1.20 -8.47
CA GLY A 210 -17.23 0.85 -7.35
C GLY A 210 -17.45 -0.66 -7.12
N GLU A 211 -18.59 -1.04 -6.54
CA GLU A 211 -18.93 -2.45 -6.24
C GLU A 211 -19.58 -3.20 -7.42
N LYS A 212 -19.42 -2.71 -8.66
CA LYS A 212 -20.06 -3.31 -9.85
C LYS A 212 -19.64 -4.76 -10.08
N ASN A 213 -18.41 -5.11 -9.70
CA ASN A 213 -17.87 -6.47 -9.83
C ASN A 213 -17.82 -7.17 -8.46
N SER A 214 -18.59 -8.24 -8.34
CA SER A 214 -18.62 -9.06 -7.13
C SER A 214 -17.35 -9.93 -7.03
N ILE A 215 -16.68 -9.86 -5.88
CA ILE A 215 -15.61 -10.80 -5.50
C ILE A 215 -16.22 -12.14 -5.04
N ARG A 216 -17.46 -12.12 -4.53
CA ARG A 216 -18.13 -13.33 -4.02
C ARG A 216 -18.60 -14.18 -5.19
N VAL A 217 -18.18 -15.45 -5.17
CA VAL A 217 -18.56 -16.48 -6.15
C VAL A 217 -19.18 -17.74 -5.51
N ILE A 218 -18.99 -17.93 -4.20
CA ILE A 218 -19.46 -19.12 -3.46
C ILE A 218 -20.95 -18.99 -3.14
N SER A 219 -21.71 -20.06 -3.42
CA SER A 219 -23.15 -20.15 -3.09
C SER A 219 -23.39 -20.08 -1.58
N THR A 220 -24.52 -19.48 -1.19
CA THR A 220 -24.99 -19.46 0.21
C THR A 220 -25.86 -20.67 0.54
N ALA A 221 -26.30 -21.44 -0.46
CA ALA A 221 -27.09 -22.66 -0.31
C ALA A 221 -26.28 -23.90 -0.73
N ALA A 222 -26.55 -25.04 -0.09
CA ALA A 222 -25.87 -26.30 -0.37
C ALA A 222 -26.27 -26.93 -1.71
N LEU A 223 -27.53 -26.78 -2.11
CA LEU A 223 -28.03 -27.22 -3.41
C LEU A 223 -27.93 -26.07 -4.43
N PRO A 224 -27.83 -26.37 -5.74
CA PRO A 224 -27.82 -25.33 -6.77
C PRO A 224 -29.04 -24.41 -6.67
N THR A 225 -28.77 -23.10 -6.65
CA THR A 225 -29.78 -22.04 -6.70
C THR A 225 -29.50 -21.12 -7.90
N ASP A 226 -29.88 -19.86 -7.81
CA ASP A 226 -29.68 -18.79 -8.77
C ASP A 226 -28.25 -18.21 -8.81
N ASN A 227 -27.26 -18.83 -8.15
CA ASN A 227 -25.87 -18.39 -8.25
C ASN A 227 -25.34 -18.59 -9.68
N LYS A 228 -25.12 -17.49 -10.40
CA LYS A 228 -24.62 -17.46 -11.78
C LYS A 228 -23.10 -17.32 -11.87
N ALA A 229 -22.39 -17.38 -10.75
CA ALA A 229 -20.94 -17.25 -10.77
C ALA A 229 -20.30 -18.42 -11.53
N ASP A 230 -19.36 -18.13 -12.43
CA ASP A 230 -18.64 -19.14 -13.19
C ASP A 230 -17.20 -19.37 -12.69
N ILE A 231 -16.53 -20.37 -13.27
CA ILE A 231 -15.15 -20.70 -12.91
C ILE A 231 -14.18 -19.57 -13.29
N LYS A 232 -14.46 -18.80 -14.35
CA LYS A 232 -13.58 -17.68 -14.75
C LYS A 232 -13.64 -16.55 -13.74
N GLN A 233 -14.83 -16.25 -13.23
CA GLN A 233 -15.00 -15.29 -12.12
C GLN A 233 -14.34 -15.82 -10.84
N THR A 234 -14.36 -17.13 -10.61
CA THR A 234 -13.63 -17.77 -9.50
C THR A 234 -12.12 -17.59 -9.65
N GLU A 235 -11.57 -17.79 -10.85
CA GLU A 235 -10.15 -17.54 -11.15
C GLU A 235 -9.78 -16.06 -10.98
N ALA A 236 -10.64 -15.13 -11.42
CA ALA A 236 -10.43 -13.70 -11.21
C ALA A 236 -10.43 -13.32 -9.72
N THR A 237 -11.37 -13.86 -8.93
CA THR A 237 -11.35 -13.69 -7.47
C THR A 237 -10.10 -14.30 -6.87
N TYR A 238 -9.65 -15.45 -7.34
CA TYR A 238 -8.45 -16.09 -6.80
C TYR A 238 -7.17 -15.30 -7.13
N ALA A 239 -7.09 -14.73 -8.34
CA ALA A 239 -6.02 -13.81 -8.75
C ALA A 239 -5.90 -12.62 -7.78
N LEU A 240 -7.04 -12.00 -7.44
CA LEU A 240 -7.08 -10.93 -6.45
C LEU A 240 -6.60 -11.42 -5.07
N MET A 241 -7.02 -12.60 -4.62
CA MET A 241 -6.58 -13.13 -3.32
C MET A 241 -5.08 -13.41 -3.27
N PHE A 242 -4.48 -13.89 -4.37
CA PHE A 242 -3.01 -13.99 -4.49
C PHE A 242 -2.35 -12.62 -4.34
N HIS A 243 -2.84 -11.59 -5.05
CA HIS A 243 -2.33 -10.24 -4.91
C HIS A 243 -2.38 -9.74 -3.46
N LEU A 244 -3.50 -9.94 -2.77
CA LEU A 244 -3.65 -9.53 -1.37
C LEU A 244 -2.62 -10.23 -0.47
N SER A 245 -2.48 -11.55 -0.62
CA SER A 245 -1.50 -12.35 0.13
C SER A 245 -0.06 -11.87 -0.10
N GLU A 246 0.36 -11.72 -1.35
CA GLU A 246 1.71 -11.26 -1.70
C GLU A 246 1.96 -9.82 -1.22
N SER A 247 1.00 -8.92 -1.42
CA SER A 247 1.11 -7.51 -1.02
C SER A 247 1.32 -7.33 0.48
N MET A 248 0.79 -8.24 1.29
CA MET A 248 0.86 -8.20 2.75
C MET A 248 1.90 -9.19 3.32
N GLY A 249 2.53 -10.03 2.49
CA GLY A 249 3.48 -11.05 2.93
C GLY A 249 2.86 -12.07 3.87
N VAL A 250 1.63 -12.51 3.59
CA VAL A 250 0.86 -13.47 4.40
C VAL A 250 0.23 -14.54 3.55
N ASN A 251 -0.17 -15.66 4.15
CA ASN A 251 -0.93 -16.69 3.45
C ASN A 251 -2.46 -16.51 3.61
N CYS A 252 -3.24 -17.38 2.97
CA CYS A 252 -4.70 -17.34 3.01
C CYS A 252 -5.28 -17.45 4.43
N THR A 253 -4.60 -18.16 5.33
CA THR A 253 -5.08 -18.39 6.71
C THR A 253 -4.97 -17.16 7.60
N PHE A 254 -4.34 -16.09 7.11
CA PHE A 254 -4.37 -14.80 7.76
C PHE A 254 -5.78 -14.20 7.78
N CYS A 255 -6.60 -14.48 6.74
CA CYS A 255 -7.96 -13.97 6.60
C CYS A 255 -9.03 -15.06 6.55
N HIS A 256 -8.68 -16.33 6.39
CA HIS A 256 -9.66 -17.40 6.16
C HIS A 256 -9.41 -18.66 6.98
N ASN A 257 -10.48 -19.42 7.20
CA ASN A 257 -10.41 -20.86 7.33
C ASN A 257 -10.72 -21.46 5.96
N SER A 258 -9.73 -22.11 5.32
CA SER A 258 -9.86 -22.58 3.93
C SER A 258 -10.91 -23.68 3.74
N ARG A 259 -11.40 -24.31 4.81
CA ARG A 259 -12.58 -25.20 4.73
C ARG A 259 -13.83 -24.47 4.25
N SER A 260 -13.89 -23.16 4.46
CA SER A 260 -14.94 -22.30 3.90
C SER A 260 -14.49 -20.83 3.82
N PHE A 261 -14.08 -20.41 2.64
CA PHE A 261 -13.70 -19.02 2.38
C PHE A 261 -14.86 -18.02 2.52
N ALA A 262 -16.11 -18.47 2.39
CA ALA A 262 -17.28 -17.60 2.47
C ALA A 262 -17.66 -17.24 3.92
N GLN A 263 -17.48 -18.15 4.87
CA GLN A 263 -18.00 -18.06 6.23
C GLN A 263 -17.26 -17.02 7.08
N TRP A 264 -17.97 -15.97 7.50
CA TRP A 264 -17.40 -14.84 8.24
C TRP A 264 -17.15 -15.15 9.71
N ASP A 265 -18.02 -15.93 10.33
CA ASP A 265 -17.91 -16.40 11.73
C ASP A 265 -16.70 -17.31 11.98
N GLN A 266 -16.11 -17.86 10.92
CA GLN A 266 -14.91 -18.70 10.96
C GLN A 266 -13.66 -18.00 10.42
N SER A 267 -13.80 -16.72 10.04
CA SER A 267 -12.69 -15.92 9.53
C SER A 267 -12.01 -15.14 10.65
N PRO A 268 -10.67 -15.04 10.66
CA PRO A 268 -9.96 -14.09 11.50
C PRO A 268 -10.44 -12.63 11.27
N PRO A 269 -10.34 -11.75 12.28
CA PRO A 269 -10.79 -10.35 12.19
C PRO A 269 -10.10 -9.56 11.07
N GLN A 270 -8.89 -9.97 10.66
CA GLN A 270 -8.15 -9.40 9.55
C GLN A 270 -8.95 -9.39 8.24
N ARG A 271 -9.87 -10.35 8.04
CA ARG A 271 -10.75 -10.36 6.87
C ARG A 271 -11.67 -9.14 6.83
N ALA A 272 -12.15 -8.67 7.99
CA ALA A 272 -12.96 -7.45 8.06
C ALA A 272 -12.13 -6.21 7.74
N THR A 273 -10.90 -6.10 8.28
CA THR A 273 -9.97 -5.02 7.93
C THR A 273 -9.63 -5.01 6.44
N ALA A 274 -9.40 -6.18 5.83
CA ALA A 274 -9.16 -6.30 4.39
C ALA A 274 -10.40 -5.95 3.55
N TRP A 275 -11.60 -6.23 4.05
CA TRP A 275 -12.85 -5.84 3.39
C TRP A 275 -12.96 -4.32 3.25
N TYR A 276 -12.62 -3.56 4.30
CA TYR A 276 -12.55 -2.10 4.22
C TYR A 276 -11.40 -1.63 3.34
N GLY A 277 -10.24 -2.30 3.41
CA GLY A 277 -9.08 -1.99 2.55
C GLY A 277 -9.38 -2.05 1.06
N ILE A 278 -10.19 -3.01 0.60
CA ILE A 278 -10.62 -3.09 -0.80
C ILE A 278 -11.47 -1.87 -1.19
N ARG A 279 -12.35 -1.38 -0.30
CA ARG A 279 -13.17 -0.20 -0.59
C ARG A 279 -12.34 1.07 -0.56
N LEU A 280 -11.41 1.16 0.38
CA LEU A 280 -10.44 2.25 0.43
C LEU A 280 -9.71 2.36 -0.91
N VAL A 281 -9.11 1.27 -1.41
CA VAL A 281 -8.38 1.31 -2.68
C VAL A 281 -9.27 1.74 -3.85
N ARG A 282 -10.53 1.27 -3.92
CA ARG A 282 -11.50 1.72 -4.93
C ARG A 282 -11.75 3.22 -4.84
N ASP A 283 -12.03 3.71 -3.64
CA ASP A 283 -12.29 5.12 -3.36
C ASP A 283 -11.09 6.00 -3.76
N LEU A 284 -9.87 5.60 -3.40
CA LEU A 284 -8.65 6.33 -3.79
C LEU A 284 -8.46 6.36 -5.30
N ASN A 285 -8.61 5.23 -5.99
CA ASN A 285 -8.44 5.17 -7.43
C ASN A 285 -9.50 5.99 -8.16
N ASP A 286 -10.78 5.84 -7.79
CA ASP A 286 -11.90 6.49 -8.46
C ASP A 286 -11.96 8.00 -8.15
N ALA A 287 -11.76 8.40 -6.89
CA ALA A 287 -11.96 9.79 -6.47
C ALA A 287 -10.68 10.64 -6.55
N TYR A 288 -9.49 10.07 -6.41
CA TYR A 288 -8.25 10.86 -6.31
C TYR A 288 -7.30 10.68 -7.49
N LEU A 289 -7.11 9.46 -7.99
CA LEU A 289 -6.04 9.17 -8.95
C LEU A 289 -6.50 9.21 -10.40
N ASN A 290 -7.61 8.54 -10.73
CA ASN A 290 -8.18 8.57 -12.07
C ASN A 290 -8.46 10.00 -12.58
N PRO A 291 -9.03 10.92 -11.78
CA PRO A 291 -9.27 12.30 -12.23
C PRO A 291 -8.02 13.11 -12.57
N LEU A 292 -6.83 12.68 -12.12
CA LEU A 292 -5.55 13.37 -12.40
C LEU A 292 -4.94 12.97 -13.75
N GLN A 293 -5.57 12.11 -14.54
CA GLN A 293 -5.04 11.60 -15.80
C GLN A 293 -4.54 12.70 -16.74
N SER A 294 -5.32 13.78 -16.93
CA SER A 294 -4.95 14.90 -17.82
C SER A 294 -3.85 15.80 -17.26
N THR A 295 -3.60 15.74 -15.95
CA THR A 295 -2.54 16.48 -15.26
C THR A 295 -1.17 15.81 -15.44
N PHE A 296 -1.14 14.48 -15.59
CA PHE A 296 0.11 13.74 -15.73
C PHE A 296 0.73 13.92 -17.13
N PRO A 297 2.06 14.10 -17.22
CA PRO A 297 2.74 14.05 -18.50
C PRO A 297 2.73 12.62 -19.07
N LYS A 298 2.87 12.48 -20.39
CA LYS A 298 2.75 11.19 -21.10
C LYS A 298 3.64 10.08 -20.54
N ASN A 299 4.83 10.41 -20.04
CA ASN A 299 5.77 9.44 -19.45
C ASN A 299 5.35 8.91 -18.06
N ARG A 300 4.23 9.40 -17.50
CA ARG A 300 3.64 8.92 -16.25
C ARG A 300 2.34 8.14 -16.45
N LEU A 301 1.87 8.04 -17.69
CA LEU A 301 0.66 7.29 -18.02
C LEU A 301 1.01 5.84 -18.39
N GLY A 302 0.06 4.94 -18.17
CA GLY A 302 0.18 3.53 -18.52
C GLY A 302 0.20 3.30 -20.03
N PRO A 303 0.41 2.05 -20.48
CA PRO A 303 0.41 1.69 -21.91
C PRO A 303 -0.89 2.04 -22.63
N LEU A 304 -2.01 2.08 -21.91
CA LEU A 304 -3.33 2.46 -22.42
C LEU A 304 -3.69 3.93 -22.14
N GLY A 305 -2.73 4.71 -21.63
CA GLY A 305 -2.91 6.13 -21.33
C GLY A 305 -3.60 6.42 -20.00
N ASP A 306 -3.84 5.41 -19.17
CA ASP A 306 -4.49 5.55 -17.87
C ASP A 306 -3.53 6.12 -16.80
N ALA A 307 -4.11 6.82 -15.81
CA ALA A 307 -3.36 7.39 -14.69
C ALA A 307 -2.76 6.29 -13.80
N PRO A 308 -1.64 6.58 -13.11
CA PRO A 308 -1.07 5.69 -12.12
C PRO A 308 -2.03 5.52 -10.94
N LYS A 309 -2.30 4.28 -10.54
CA LYS A 309 -3.26 3.93 -9.50
C LYS A 309 -2.59 3.23 -8.31
N VAL A 310 -3.30 3.17 -7.18
CA VAL A 310 -2.87 2.46 -5.98
C VAL A 310 -3.48 1.07 -5.89
N ASN A 311 -2.74 0.17 -5.25
CA ASN A 311 -3.17 -1.18 -4.86
C ASN A 311 -2.65 -1.48 -3.44
N CYS A 312 -2.79 -2.73 -2.98
CA CYS A 312 -2.33 -3.14 -1.65
C CYS A 312 -0.80 -2.99 -1.50
N THR A 313 -0.04 -3.37 -2.54
CA THR A 313 1.43 -3.31 -2.55
C THR A 313 1.95 -1.87 -2.44
N THR A 314 1.23 -0.86 -2.95
CA THR A 314 1.64 0.56 -2.88
C THR A 314 2.01 0.97 -1.44
N CYS A 315 1.20 0.56 -0.46
CA CYS A 315 1.42 0.86 0.95
C CYS A 315 2.13 -0.28 1.69
N HIS A 316 1.62 -1.52 1.53
CA HIS A 316 2.03 -2.65 2.36
C HIS A 316 3.39 -3.23 2.00
N GLN A 317 3.79 -3.20 0.73
CA GLN A 317 5.14 -3.58 0.27
C GLN A 317 5.66 -4.92 0.88
N GLY A 318 4.80 -5.94 0.90
CA GLY A 318 5.14 -7.29 1.35
C GLY A 318 5.10 -7.50 2.87
N VAL A 319 4.48 -6.58 3.62
CA VAL A 319 4.25 -6.68 5.06
C VAL A 319 2.79 -6.36 5.45
N ASN A 320 2.27 -7.06 6.45
CA ASN A 320 0.84 -7.03 6.79
C ASN A 320 0.37 -5.70 7.41
N LYS A 321 1.31 -4.89 7.89
CA LYS A 321 1.11 -3.48 8.23
C LYS A 321 2.23 -2.68 7.56
N PRO A 322 1.94 -1.58 6.83
CA PRO A 322 2.97 -0.74 6.25
C PRO A 322 4.00 -0.33 7.31
N LEU A 323 5.29 -0.42 6.98
CA LEU A 323 6.38 -0.07 7.90
C LEU A 323 6.32 -0.87 9.23
N TYR A 324 5.81 -2.11 9.17
CA TYR A 324 5.54 -2.99 10.33
C TYR A 324 4.56 -2.41 11.37
N GLY A 325 3.92 -1.28 11.10
CA GLY A 325 3.15 -0.52 12.09
C GLY A 325 4.02 0.12 13.18
N ASN A 326 5.35 0.17 13.01
CA ASN A 326 6.32 0.47 14.05
C ASN A 326 6.50 1.97 14.36
N ALA A 327 6.03 2.85 13.49
CA ALA A 327 6.02 4.28 13.73
C ALA A 327 4.91 4.91 12.92
N SER A 328 3.83 5.28 13.60
CA SER A 328 2.89 6.24 13.04
C SER A 328 3.65 7.54 12.85
N LEU A 329 4.22 7.76 11.66
CA LEU A 329 4.74 9.08 11.26
C LEU A 329 3.64 10.14 11.43
N LEU A 330 2.38 9.73 11.34
CA LEU A 330 1.23 10.57 11.60
C LEU A 330 1.20 11.12 13.03
N ALA A 331 1.66 10.39 14.05
CA ALA A 331 1.72 10.90 15.43
C ALA A 331 2.61 12.15 15.57
N ALA A 332 3.67 12.24 14.75
CA ALA A 332 4.53 13.42 14.68
C ALA A 332 3.99 14.50 13.72
N HIS A 333 2.92 14.22 12.98
CA HIS A 333 2.32 15.09 11.98
C HIS A 333 0.78 15.09 12.10
N PRO A 334 0.22 15.48 13.27
CA PRO A 334 -1.23 15.49 13.51
C PRO A 334 -1.98 16.38 12.51
N GLU A 335 -1.29 17.28 11.83
CA GLU A 335 -1.85 18.10 10.77
C GLU A 335 -2.37 17.33 9.54
N LEU A 336 -1.95 16.07 9.38
CA LEU A 336 -2.42 15.13 8.37
C LEU A 336 -3.60 14.27 8.86
N ASP A 337 -4.00 14.38 10.12
CA ASP A 337 -5.09 13.61 10.75
C ASP A 337 -6.33 14.46 11.02
N ARG A 338 -6.70 15.30 10.04
CA ARG A 338 -7.85 16.19 10.17
C ARG A 338 -8.41 16.59 8.83
N GLU A 339 -9.72 16.82 8.80
CA GLU A 339 -10.36 17.40 7.63
C GLU A 339 -9.88 18.85 7.42
N ALA A 340 -9.78 19.28 6.17
CA ALA A 340 -9.41 20.65 5.85
C ALA A 340 -10.44 21.61 6.49
N GLY A 341 -9.99 22.48 7.40
CA GLY A 341 -10.84 23.44 8.11
C GLY A 341 -11.07 23.16 9.59
N VAL A 342 -10.50 22.10 10.17
CA VAL A 342 -10.52 21.87 11.63
C VAL A 342 -9.21 22.37 12.23
N VAL A 343 -9.26 23.50 12.93
CA VAL A 343 -8.16 24.02 13.75
C VAL A 343 -7.85 22.98 14.84
N PRO A 344 -6.59 22.55 15.04
CA PRO A 344 -6.27 21.59 16.08
C PRO A 344 -6.60 22.18 17.45
N ALA A 345 -7.40 21.46 18.25
CA ALA A 345 -7.51 21.72 19.66
C ALA A 345 -6.12 21.54 20.29
N LYS A 346 -5.69 22.57 21.03
CA LYS A 346 -4.44 22.64 21.80
C LYS A 346 -4.10 21.27 22.42
N ALA A 347 -2.91 20.74 22.09
CA ALA A 347 -2.38 19.55 22.74
C ALA A 347 -2.41 19.75 24.28
N PRO A 348 -2.88 18.76 25.06
CA PRO A 348 -2.85 18.86 26.51
C PRO A 348 -1.41 19.07 26.98
N ALA A 349 -1.22 20.02 27.90
CA ALA A 349 0.08 20.24 28.52
C ALA A 349 0.59 18.93 29.17
N PRO A 350 1.90 18.67 29.16
CA PRO A 350 2.48 17.53 29.84
C PRO A 350 2.03 17.51 31.30
N GLN A 351 1.42 16.41 31.74
CA GLN A 351 1.08 16.24 33.15
C GLN A 351 2.37 16.16 33.97
N PRO A 352 2.45 16.81 35.14
CA PRO A 352 3.57 16.63 36.05
C PRO A 352 3.70 15.15 36.45
N ALA A 353 4.94 14.67 36.55
CA ALA A 353 5.22 13.32 37.02
C ALA A 353 4.52 13.06 38.37
N PRO A 354 3.96 11.85 38.60
CA PRO A 354 3.34 11.51 39.87
C PRO A 354 4.34 11.67 41.01
N ALA A 355 3.91 12.35 42.08
CA ALA A 355 4.67 12.43 43.31
C ALA A 355 4.90 11.03 43.89
N GLU A 356 6.15 10.76 44.26
CA GLU A 356 6.60 9.53 44.90
C GLU A 356 5.77 9.26 46.16
N GLN A 357 4.96 8.21 46.13
CA GLN A 357 4.13 7.81 47.26
C GLN A 357 4.99 7.04 48.26
N THR A 358 5.22 7.63 49.43
CA THR A 358 5.82 6.94 50.58
C THR A 358 4.91 5.78 51.01
N PRO A 359 5.43 4.57 51.29
CA PRO A 359 4.60 3.43 51.67
C PRO A 359 3.91 3.66 53.01
N PRO A 360 2.64 3.27 53.19
CA PRO A 360 1.98 3.32 54.48
C PRO A 360 2.53 2.24 55.43
N GLN A 361 2.81 2.63 56.67
CA GLN A 361 3.03 1.72 57.78
C GLN A 361 1.71 1.06 58.17
N GLN A 362 1.57 -0.24 57.89
CA GLN A 362 1.15 -1.33 58.80
C GLN A 362 0.95 -2.63 58.02
#